data_AF-A0A846D7B8-F1
#
_entry.id   AF-A0A846D7B8-F1
#
_cell.length_a   1.000
_cell.length_b   1.000
_cell.length_c   1.000
_cell.angle_alpha   90.00
_cell.angle_beta   90.00
_cell.angle_gamma   90.00
#
_symmetry.space_group_name_H-M   'P 1'
#
loop_
_entity.id
_entity.type
_entity.pdbx_description
1 polymer ?
#
loop_
_entity_poly.entity_id
_entity_poly.type
_entity_poly.pdbx_seq_one_letter_code
_entity_poly.pdbx_strand_id
1 'polypeptide(L)'
;DEIPILAVAAVFAQGTTIIRDAAELRVKESDRLAVMASQLNQMGAKVTELPDGLEIIGGTPLTGTDVDSHTDHRIAMSLAIAALNSQGTTTIHGAEAAAISYPNFTTTLQEVIKAC
;
A
#
# COMPACT_ATOMS: atom_id res chain seq x y z
N ASP A 1 -9.28 2.62 -8.98
CA ASP A 1 -8.67 1.50 -8.23
C ASP A 1 -7.23 1.75 -7.78
N GLU A 2 -6.64 2.89 -8.15
CA GLU A 2 -5.21 3.19 -8.01
C GLU A 2 -4.87 3.89 -6.68
N ILE A 3 -5.88 4.21 -5.86
CA ILE A 3 -5.66 4.86 -4.55
C ILE A 3 -4.70 4.09 -3.64
N PRO A 4 -4.70 2.74 -3.56
CA PRO A 4 -3.69 2.00 -2.80
C PRO A 4 -2.24 2.36 -3.17
N ILE A 5 -1.89 2.37 -4.47
CA ILE A 5 -0.52 2.69 -4.89
C ILE A 5 -0.22 4.18 -4.79
N LEU A 6 -1.22 5.05 -5.00
CA LEU A 6 -1.08 6.49 -4.79
C LEU A 6 -0.88 6.84 -3.30
N ALA A 7 -1.49 6.10 -2.38
CA ALA A 7 -1.27 6.25 -0.94
C ALA A 7 0.17 5.90 -0.57
N VAL A 8 0.73 4.83 -1.14
CA VAL A 8 2.16 4.48 -0.98
C VAL A 8 3.05 5.61 -1.50
N ALA A 9 2.79 6.14 -2.69
CA ALA A 9 3.55 7.27 -3.22
C ALA A 9 3.48 8.52 -2.32
N ALA A 10 2.30 8.81 -1.77
CA ALA A 10 2.08 9.93 -0.86
C ALA A 10 2.85 9.81 0.46
N VAL A 11 3.07 8.59 0.98
CA VAL A 11 3.91 8.35 2.17
C VAL A 11 5.35 8.84 1.95
N PHE A 12 5.88 8.71 0.73
CA PHE A 12 7.24 9.15 0.38
C PHE A 12 7.31 10.58 -0.18
N ALA A 13 6.17 11.24 -0.42
CA ALA A 13 6.13 12.61 -0.91
C ALA A 13 6.49 13.62 0.18
N GLN A 14 6.90 14.84 -0.21
CA GLN A 14 7.07 15.94 0.72
C GLN A 14 5.71 16.62 1.00
N GLY A 15 5.39 16.81 2.28
CA GLY A 15 4.18 17.51 2.71
C GLY A 15 2.99 16.58 2.96
N THR A 16 1.77 17.14 2.98
CA THR A 16 0.53 16.39 3.24
C THR A 16 -0.25 16.20 1.94
N THR A 17 -0.60 14.95 1.64
CA THR A 17 -1.55 14.61 0.56
C THR A 17 -2.92 14.36 1.17
N ILE A 18 -3.96 14.93 0.58
CA ILE A 18 -5.35 14.68 0.97
C ILE A 18 -6.09 14.07 -0.22
N ILE A 19 -6.65 12.88 0.00
CA ILE A 19 -7.52 12.16 -0.93
C ILE A 19 -8.95 12.31 -0.45
N ARG A 20 -9.87 12.70 -1.33
CA ARG A 20 -11.31 12.96 -1.07
C ARG A 20 -12.17 12.24 -2.09
N ASP A 21 -13.47 12.19 -1.81
CA ASP A 21 -14.51 11.67 -2.72
C ASP A 21 -14.27 10.21 -3.18
N ALA A 22 -13.61 9.42 -2.33
CA ALA A 22 -13.16 8.06 -2.60
C ALA A 22 -13.94 6.99 -1.81
N ALA A 23 -15.11 7.36 -1.25
CA ALA A 23 -15.92 6.48 -0.41
C ALA A 23 -16.30 5.14 -1.09
N GLU A 24 -16.37 5.10 -2.43
CA GLU A 24 -16.63 3.86 -3.17
C GLU A 24 -15.58 2.76 -2.95
N LEU A 25 -14.38 3.11 -2.50
CA LEU A 25 -13.31 2.16 -2.20
C LEU A 25 -13.53 1.38 -0.90
N ARG A 26 -14.47 1.83 -0.06
CA ARG A 26 -14.80 1.14 1.20
C ARG A 26 -15.62 -0.14 1.00
N VAL A 27 -16.22 -0.32 -0.18
CA VAL A 27 -17.15 -1.42 -0.51
C VAL A 27 -16.69 -2.24 -1.71
N LYS A 28 -15.38 -2.27 -1.98
CA LYS A 28 -14.79 -3.13 -3.03
C LYS A 28 -14.62 -4.55 -2.48
N GLU A 29 -13.60 -5.26 -2.96
CA GLU A 29 -13.20 -6.57 -2.43
C GLU A 29 -12.86 -6.52 -0.93
N SER A 30 -12.35 -5.37 -0.50
CA SER A 30 -12.09 -5.00 0.89
C SER A 30 -12.46 -3.52 1.10
N ASP A 31 -12.49 -3.05 2.36
CA ASP A 31 -12.41 -1.60 2.62
C ASP A 31 -10.97 -1.14 2.36
N ARG A 32 -10.68 -0.80 1.11
CA ARG A 32 -9.32 -0.47 0.66
C ARG A 32 -8.77 0.77 1.36
N LEU A 33 -9.62 1.70 1.79
CA LEU A 33 -9.17 2.89 2.52
C LEU A 33 -8.73 2.50 3.93
N ALA A 34 -9.57 1.75 4.64
CA ALA A 34 -9.26 1.31 5.99
C ALA A 34 -8.04 0.39 6.04
N VAL A 35 -7.94 -0.56 5.10
CA VAL A 35 -6.79 -1.47 5.03
C VAL A 35 -5.51 -0.69 4.73
N MET A 36 -5.49 0.19 3.72
CA MET A 36 -4.27 0.95 3.41
C MET A 36 -3.84 1.84 4.57
N ALA A 37 -4.78 2.51 5.26
CA ALA A 37 -4.45 3.29 6.45
C ALA A 37 -3.84 2.42 7.55
N SER A 38 -4.48 1.29 7.89
CA SER A 38 -4.01 0.38 8.92
C SER A 38 -2.63 -0.20 8.59
N GLN A 39 -2.46 -0.78 7.40
CA GLN A 39 -1.24 -1.50 7.02
C GLN A 39 -0.04 -0.55 6.86
N LEU A 40 -0.23 0.64 6.26
CA LEU A 40 0.85 1.63 6.16
C LEU A 40 1.23 2.20 7.53
N ASN A 41 0.27 2.42 8.43
CA ASN A 41 0.58 2.88 9.80
C ASN A 41 1.34 1.82 10.61
N GLN A 42 1.08 0.52 10.39
CA GLN A 42 1.89 -0.55 10.99
C GLN A 42 3.36 -0.48 10.55
N MET A 43 3.60 -0.11 9.29
CA MET A 43 4.94 0.16 8.77
C MET A 43 5.53 1.50 9.26
N GLY A 44 4.80 2.28 10.06
CA GLY A 44 5.24 3.55 10.64
C GLY A 44 4.83 4.80 9.85
N ALA A 45 4.01 4.68 8.81
CA ALA A 45 3.46 5.85 8.10
C ALA A 45 2.56 6.71 9.01
N LYS A 46 2.15 7.87 8.49
CA LYS A 46 1.18 8.77 9.12
C LYS A 46 -0.03 8.95 8.21
N VAL A 47 -0.94 7.98 8.28
CA VAL A 47 -2.16 7.95 7.47
C VAL A 47 -3.38 8.05 8.38
N THR A 48 -4.21 9.07 8.18
CA THR A 48 -5.48 9.22 8.88
C THR A 48 -6.62 8.88 7.92
N GLU A 49 -7.52 8.00 8.37
CA GLU A 49 -8.76 7.74 7.63
C GLU A 49 -9.70 8.94 7.70
N LEU A 50 -10.33 9.22 6.56
CA LEU A 50 -11.45 10.16 6.44
C LEU A 50 -12.66 9.35 5.98
N PRO A 51 -13.91 9.79 6.26
CA PRO A 51 -15.11 9.06 5.83
C PRO A 51 -15.10 8.73 4.33
N ASP A 52 -14.55 9.64 3.52
CA ASP A 52 -14.51 9.59 2.06
C ASP A 52 -13.08 9.52 1.48
N GLY A 53 -12.05 9.21 2.27
CA GLY A 53 -10.68 9.24 1.75
C GLY A 53 -9.61 9.07 2.81
N LEU A 54 -8.44 9.68 2.56
CA LEU A 54 -7.24 9.56 3.40
C LEU A 54 -6.52 10.92 3.50
N GLU A 55 -5.97 11.20 4.67
CA GLU A 55 -4.95 12.24 4.86
C GLU A 55 -3.61 11.58 5.14
N ILE A 56 -2.58 11.89 4.36
CA ILE A 56 -1.28 11.22 4.41
C ILE A 56 -0.19 12.28 4.60
N ILE A 57 0.50 12.24 5.74
CA ILE A 57 1.66 13.09 6.01
C ILE A 57 2.92 12.37 5.50
N GLY A 58 3.44 12.84 4.38
CA GLY A 58 4.58 12.24 3.71
C GLY A 58 5.93 12.57 4.35
N GLY A 59 6.97 11.89 3.87
CA GLY A 59 8.35 12.02 4.36
C GLY A 59 8.63 11.19 5.61
N THR A 60 7.73 10.26 5.96
CA THR A 60 7.94 9.35 7.09
C THR A 60 8.60 8.06 6.59
N PRO A 61 9.82 7.71 7.05
CA PRO A 61 10.45 6.45 6.69
C PRO A 61 9.62 5.26 7.16
N LEU A 62 9.52 4.23 6.32
CA LEU A 62 8.86 2.98 6.69
C LEU A 62 9.85 2.01 7.34
N THR A 63 9.35 1.22 8.29
CA THR A 63 10.05 0.09 8.89
C THR A 63 9.37 -1.21 8.45
N GLY A 64 10.18 -2.20 8.11
CA GLY A 64 9.68 -3.51 7.75
C GLY A 64 9.00 -4.20 8.93
N THR A 65 7.86 -4.79 8.67
CA THR A 65 7.03 -5.48 9.66
C THR A 65 6.12 -6.51 8.97
N ASP A 66 5.27 -7.20 9.74
CA ASP A 66 4.26 -8.08 9.16
C ASP A 66 3.03 -7.24 8.80
N VAL A 67 2.55 -7.37 7.56
CA VAL A 67 1.36 -6.69 7.04
C VAL A 67 0.48 -7.70 6.29
N ASP A 68 -0.79 -7.37 6.07
CA ASP A 68 -1.78 -8.24 5.42
C ASP A 68 -2.39 -7.55 4.19
N SER A 69 -2.48 -8.27 3.07
CA SER A 69 -3.15 -7.78 1.86
C SER A 69 -4.67 -7.80 1.95
N HIS A 70 -5.23 -8.47 2.95
CA HIS A 70 -6.64 -8.79 3.09
C HIS A 70 -7.21 -9.49 1.85
N THR A 71 -6.38 -10.32 1.21
CA THR A 71 -6.68 -11.03 -0.06
C THR A 71 -7.02 -10.10 -1.24
N ASP A 72 -6.74 -8.80 -1.11
CA ASP A 72 -6.99 -7.79 -2.14
C ASP A 72 -5.75 -7.59 -3.01
N HIS A 73 -5.88 -7.87 -4.30
CA HIS A 73 -4.75 -7.87 -5.22
C HIS A 73 -4.12 -6.48 -5.40
N ARG A 74 -4.90 -5.40 -5.28
CA ARG A 74 -4.37 -4.03 -5.37
C ARG A 74 -3.57 -3.67 -4.13
N ILE A 75 -4.01 -4.14 -2.96
CA ILE A 75 -3.31 -3.94 -1.69
C ILE A 75 -2.04 -4.78 -1.67
N ALA A 76 -2.08 -6.06 -2.07
CA ALA A 76 -0.92 -6.93 -2.15
C ALA A 76 0.22 -6.30 -2.99
N MET A 77 -0.10 -5.83 -4.20
CA MET A 77 0.87 -5.18 -5.07
C MET A 77 1.37 -3.86 -4.48
N SER A 78 0.51 -3.06 -3.83
CA SER A 78 0.90 -1.77 -3.24
C SER A 78 1.81 -1.95 -2.03
N LEU A 79 1.51 -2.89 -1.13
CA LEU A 79 2.34 -3.22 0.02
C LEU A 79 3.71 -3.77 -0.40
N ALA A 80 3.80 -4.50 -1.52
CA ALA A 80 5.08 -4.94 -2.06
C ALA A 80 5.98 -3.75 -2.45
N ILE A 81 5.41 -2.69 -3.06
CA ILE A 81 6.17 -1.47 -3.39
C ILE A 81 6.53 -0.67 -2.13
N ALA A 82 5.64 -0.61 -1.14
CA ALA A 82 5.95 0.01 0.16
C ALA A 82 7.10 -0.71 0.87
N ALA A 83 7.09 -2.04 0.86
CA ALA A 83 8.13 -2.89 1.45
C ALA A 83 9.51 -2.66 0.84
N LEU A 84 9.60 -2.47 -0.49
CA LEU A 84 10.87 -2.17 -1.18
C LEU A 84 11.53 -0.87 -0.71
N ASN A 85 10.75 0.07 -0.17
CA ASN A 85 11.24 1.35 0.35
C ASN A 85 11.25 1.40 1.90
N SER A 86 11.06 0.26 2.55
CA SER A 86 11.10 0.13 4.01
C SER A 86 12.48 -0.32 4.51
N GLN A 87 12.82 0.05 5.75
CA GLN A 87 14.03 -0.44 6.41
C GLN A 87 13.74 -1.77 7.10
N GLY A 88 14.46 -2.82 6.70
CA GLY A 88 14.30 -4.17 7.25
C GLY A 88 13.37 -5.06 6.42
N THR A 89 13.04 -6.22 6.95
CA THR A 89 12.21 -7.21 6.25
C THR A 89 10.73 -6.92 6.49
N THR A 90 9.94 -6.90 5.42
CA THR A 90 8.47 -6.89 5.51
C THR A 90 7.94 -8.26 5.07
N THR A 91 7.05 -8.87 5.87
CA THR A 91 6.28 -10.06 5.46
C THR A 91 4.88 -9.62 5.05
N ILE A 92 4.44 -10.00 3.85
CA ILE A 92 3.09 -9.67 3.37
C ILE A 92 2.24 -10.94 3.36
N HIS A 93 1.27 -11.02 4.27
CA HIS A 93 0.27 -12.08 4.28
C HIS A 93 -0.71 -11.91 3.12
N GLY A 94 -1.12 -13.02 2.49
CA GLY A 94 -2.01 -12.99 1.33
C GLY A 94 -1.38 -12.38 0.07
N ALA A 95 -0.05 -12.36 -0.05
CA ALA A 95 0.65 -11.76 -1.19
C ALA A 95 0.31 -12.42 -2.54
N GLU A 96 -0.12 -13.69 -2.52
CA GLU A 96 -0.58 -14.44 -3.69
C GLU A 96 -1.77 -13.79 -4.39
N ALA A 97 -2.55 -12.95 -3.69
CA ALA A 97 -3.66 -12.20 -4.28
C ALA A 97 -3.23 -11.33 -5.46
N ALA A 98 -1.98 -10.85 -5.50
CA ALA A 98 -1.46 -10.08 -6.63
C ALA A 98 -1.64 -10.79 -7.99
N ALA A 99 -1.57 -12.13 -7.99
CA ALA A 99 -1.72 -12.94 -9.20
C ALA A 99 -3.13 -12.89 -9.81
N ILE A 100 -4.16 -12.45 -9.06
CA ILE A 100 -5.53 -12.31 -9.56
C ILE A 100 -5.60 -11.35 -10.76
N SER A 101 -4.91 -10.21 -10.67
CA SER A 101 -4.82 -9.26 -11.80
C SER A 101 -3.53 -9.35 -12.58
N TYR A 102 -2.44 -9.75 -11.93
CA TYR A 102 -1.13 -9.76 -12.54
C TYR A 102 -0.37 -11.03 -12.13
N PRO A 103 -0.62 -12.16 -12.84
CA PRO A 103 -0.05 -13.47 -12.50
C PRO A 103 1.47 -13.47 -12.30
N ASN A 104 2.20 -12.67 -13.09
CA ASN A 104 3.66 -12.61 -13.07
C ASN A 104 4.22 -11.42 -12.25
N PHE A 105 3.41 -10.79 -11.39
CA PHE A 105 3.79 -9.57 -10.67
C PHE A 105 5.13 -9.71 -9.94
N THR A 106 5.30 -10.76 -9.14
CA THR A 106 6.53 -10.98 -8.35
C THR A 106 7.75 -11.18 -9.25
N THR A 107 7.60 -11.93 -10.35
CA THR A 107 8.68 -12.13 -11.32
C THR A 107 9.08 -10.81 -11.96
N THR A 108 8.10 -10.03 -12.45
CA THR A 108 8.37 -8.71 -13.03
C THR A 108 9.01 -7.77 -12.01
N LEU A 109 8.53 -7.76 -10.76
CA LEU A 109 9.10 -6.92 -9.71
C LEU A 109 10.56 -7.28 -9.44
N GLN A 110 10.88 -8.58 -9.37
CA GLN A 110 12.25 -9.07 -9.20
C GLN A 110 13.16 -8.70 -10.37
N GLU A 111 12.66 -8.71 -11.60
CA GLU A 111 13.42 -8.29 -12.79
C GLU A 111 13.74 -6.80 -12.75
N VAL A 112 12.76 -5.96 -12.37
CA VAL A 112 12.92 -4.51 -12.29
C VAL A 112 13.94 -4.12 -11.21
N ILE A 113 13.83 -4.69 -10.01
CA ILE A 113 14.73 -4.29 -8.89
C ILE A 113 16.16 -4.83 -9.04
N LYS A 114 16.38 -5.89 -9.83
CA LYS A 114 17.73 -6.38 -10.15
C LYS A 114 18.44 -5.53 -11.20
N ALA A 115 17.68 -4.76 -11.98
CA ALA A 115 18.22 -3.85 -12.99
C ALA A 115 18.70 -2.52 -12.40
N CYS A 116 18.46 -2.28 -11.11
CA CYS A 116 18.95 -1.12 -10.35
C CYS A 116 20.20 -1.50 -9.54
#